data_AF-A0A0R1MXY6-F1
#
_entry.id   AF-A0A0R1MXY6-F1
#
_cell.length_a   1.000
_cell.length_b   1.000
_cell.length_c   1.000
_cell.angle_alpha   90.00
_cell.angle_beta   90.00
_cell.angle_gamma   90.00
#
_symmetry.space_group_name_H-M   'P 1'
#
loop_
_entity.id
_entity.type
_entity.pdbx_description
1 polymer ?
#
loop_
_entity_poly.entity_id
_entity_poly.type
_entity_poly.pdbx_seq_one_letter_code
_entity_poly.pdbx_strand_id
1 'polypeptide(L)'
;MALDNFVAFEYLQQTVAVRMQNTYVDGYANFGWQLQEVKEGVHGVTLSFKRDRTIAHKTELNRLQKTFEQQLARVIRLERAKSVGARIVGLTVGIGGAAFMAGSVFAWEAALIVLSIILAVPGFLA
;
A
#
# COMPACT_ATOMS: atom_id res chain seq x y z
N MET A 1 35.20 -31.55 -26.47
CA MET A 1 34.52 -30.33 -26.95
C MET A 1 33.24 -30.22 -26.14
N ALA A 2 33.28 -29.50 -25.02
CA ALA A 2 32.12 -29.33 -24.15
C ALA A 2 31.14 -28.42 -24.89
N LEU A 3 29.97 -28.94 -25.24
CA LEU A 3 28.88 -28.11 -25.74
C LEU A 3 28.41 -27.30 -24.53
N ASP A 4 28.82 -26.03 -24.51
CA ASP A 4 28.35 -25.04 -23.57
C ASP A 4 26.83 -25.10 -23.50
N ASN A 5 26.31 -25.56 -22.37
CA ASN A 5 24.89 -25.57 -22.08
C ASN A 5 24.46 -24.10 -21.86
N PHE A 6 24.32 -23.37 -22.96
CA PHE A 6 23.97 -21.95 -22.94
C PHE A 6 22.52 -21.81 -22.50
N VAL A 7 22.35 -21.57 -21.20
CA VAL A 7 21.05 -21.25 -20.62
C VAL A 7 20.79 -19.76 -20.83
N ALA A 8 19.86 -19.44 -21.73
CA ALA A 8 19.36 -18.10 -21.86
C ALA A 8 18.52 -17.74 -20.63
N PHE A 9 18.80 -16.61 -19.98
CA PHE A 9 18.09 -16.16 -18.80
C PHE A 9 17.17 -14.98 -19.09
N GLU A 10 16.01 -14.96 -18.45
CA GLU A 10 15.10 -13.83 -18.35
C GLU A 10 15.39 -13.05 -17.07
N TYR A 11 15.35 -11.73 -17.17
CA TYR A 11 15.51 -10.83 -16.04
C TYR A 11 14.22 -10.04 -15.81
N LEU A 12 13.84 -9.90 -14.54
CA LEU A 12 12.69 -9.10 -14.13
C LEU A 12 13.09 -8.20 -12.99
N GLN A 13 12.80 -6.90 -13.12
CA GLN A 13 13.02 -5.93 -12.07
C GLN A 13 11.68 -5.42 -11.59
N GLN A 14 11.49 -5.42 -10.27
CA GLN A 14 10.26 -4.92 -9.66
C GLN A 14 10.56 -4.13 -8.39
N THR A 15 10.03 -2.91 -8.33
CA THR A 15 10.12 -2.06 -7.15
C THR A 15 8.91 -2.29 -6.25
N VAL A 16 9.17 -2.67 -5.00
CA VAL A 16 8.15 -3.03 -4.01
C VAL A 16 8.41 -2.31 -2.68
N ALA A 17 7.39 -2.20 -1.84
CA ALA A 17 7.57 -1.67 -0.50
C ALA A 17 8.42 -2.65 0.35
N VAL A 18 9.32 -2.12 1.19
CA VAL A 18 10.22 -2.91 2.07
C VAL A 18 9.45 -3.99 2.84
N ARG A 19 8.30 -3.63 3.43
CA ARG A 19 7.44 -4.56 4.19
C ARG A 19 6.97 -5.77 3.38
N MET A 20 6.80 -5.62 2.06
CA MET A 20 6.31 -6.69 1.19
C MET A 20 7.41 -7.47 0.50
N GLN A 21 8.68 -7.08 0.68
CA GLN A 21 9.83 -7.72 0.03
C GLN A 21 9.78 -9.25 0.15
N ASN A 22 9.65 -9.80 1.36
CA ASN A 22 9.63 -11.25 1.56
C ASN A 22 8.46 -11.92 0.85
N THR A 23 7.27 -11.31 0.86
CA THR A 23 6.09 -11.83 0.16
C THR A 23 6.31 -11.90 -1.36
N TYR A 24 6.99 -10.90 -1.93
CA TYR A 24 7.36 -10.92 -3.34
C TYR A 24 8.46 -11.95 -3.61
N VAL A 25 9.51 -12.04 -2.80
CA VAL A 25 10.57 -13.03 -2.98
C VAL A 25 10.01 -14.46 -2.94
N ASP A 26 9.20 -14.79 -1.93
CA ASP A 26 8.59 -16.10 -1.76
C ASP A 26 7.56 -16.40 -2.88
N GLY A 27 6.75 -15.40 -3.23
CA GLY A 27 5.74 -15.54 -4.29
C GLY A 27 6.36 -15.82 -5.65
N TYR A 28 7.40 -15.06 -6.03
CA TYR A 28 8.09 -15.20 -7.31
C TYR A 28 8.92 -16.49 -7.40
N ALA A 29 9.44 -17.00 -6.27
CA ALA A 29 10.12 -18.30 -6.22
C ALA A 29 9.26 -19.46 -6.73
N ASN A 30 7.95 -19.45 -6.45
CA ASN A 30 7.01 -20.48 -6.94
C ASN A 30 6.84 -20.49 -8.47
N PHE A 31 7.19 -19.39 -9.14
CA PHE A 31 7.12 -19.27 -10.61
C PHE A 31 8.49 -19.47 -11.29
N GLY A 32 9.49 -19.95 -10.54
CA GLY A 32 10.84 -20.24 -11.02
C GLY A 32 11.77 -19.03 -11.05
N TRP A 33 11.37 -17.90 -10.47
CA TRP A 33 12.24 -16.72 -10.37
C TRP A 33 13.19 -16.85 -9.16
N GLN A 34 14.47 -16.63 -9.39
CA GLN A 34 15.50 -16.60 -8.36
C GLN A 34 15.91 -15.16 -8.08
N LEU A 35 15.96 -14.78 -6.81
CA LEU A 35 16.44 -13.46 -6.41
C LEU A 35 17.94 -13.34 -6.69
N GLN A 36 18.32 -12.33 -7.45
CA GLN A 36 19.72 -12.04 -7.77
C GLN A 36 20.26 -10.87 -6.95
N GLU A 37 19.49 -9.78 -6.89
CA GLU A 37 19.94 -8.53 -6.28
C GLU A 37 18.78 -7.81 -5.60
N VAL A 38 19.08 -7.20 -4.47
CA VAL A 38 18.18 -6.34 -3.71
C VAL A 38 18.81 -4.96 -3.65
N LYS A 39 18.16 -3.96 -4.23
CA LYS A 39 18.59 -2.55 -4.14
C LYS A 39 17.61 -1.76 -3.31
N GLU A 40 18.07 -1.23 -2.19
CA GLU A 40 17.30 -0.28 -1.42
C GLU A 40 17.29 1.08 -2.11
N GLY A 41 16.12 1.71 -2.19
CA GLY A 41 15.92 3.03 -2.78
C GLY A 41 15.02 3.90 -1.89
N VAL A 42 14.98 5.19 -2.20
CA VAL A 42 14.24 6.19 -1.39
C VAL A 42 12.74 5.90 -1.31
N HIS A 43 12.16 5.28 -2.33
CA HIS A 43 10.72 4.99 -2.43
C HIS A 43 10.35 3.52 -2.21
N GLY A 44 11.32 2.65 -1.91
CA GLY A 44 11.10 1.22 -1.77
C GLY A 44 12.34 0.39 -2.12
N VAL A 45 12.16 -0.92 -2.22
CA VAL A 45 13.21 -1.89 -2.55
C VAL A 45 12.99 -2.38 -3.98
N THR A 46 14.01 -2.27 -4.81
CA THR A 46 14.02 -2.84 -6.16
C THR A 46 14.63 -4.23 -6.12
N LEU A 47 13.83 -5.24 -6.47
CA LEU A 47 14.22 -6.64 -6.53
C LEU A 47 14.52 -7.01 -7.98
N SER A 48 15.71 -7.55 -8.22
CA SER A 48 16.12 -8.12 -9.51
C SER A 48 16.02 -9.63 -9.43
N PHE A 49 15.21 -10.22 -10.31
CA PHE A 49 15.00 -11.65 -10.43
C PHE A 49 15.58 -12.19 -11.73
N LYS A 50 16.02 -13.45 -11.69
CA LYS A 50 16.57 -14.20 -12.81
C LYS A 50 15.80 -15.52 -12.95
N ARG A 51 15.44 -15.90 -14.17
CA ARG A 51 14.73 -17.16 -14.47
C ARG A 51 15.26 -17.78 -15.77
N ASP A 52 15.27 -19.11 -15.86
CA ASP A 52 15.62 -19.81 -17.09
C ASP A 52 14.55 -19.56 -18.18
N ARG A 53 14.98 -19.30 -19.42
CA ARG A 53 14.09 -19.06 -20.56
C ARG A 53 13.45 -20.36 -21.09
N THR A 54 13.99 -21.54 -20.74
CA THR A 54 13.56 -22.85 -21.26
C THR A 54 12.48 -23.56 -20.41
N ILE A 55 11.69 -22.80 -19.66
CA ILE A 55 10.63 -23.35 -18.80
C ILE A 55 9.43 -23.86 -19.62
N ALA A 56 8.99 -25.08 -19.33
CA ALA A 56 7.78 -25.67 -19.89
C ALA A 56 6.51 -24.92 -19.43
N HIS A 57 5.48 -24.87 -20.27
CA HIS A 57 4.18 -24.23 -19.96
C HIS A 57 4.26 -22.73 -19.59
N LYS A 58 5.15 -21.96 -20.24
CA LYS A 58 5.35 -20.52 -20.01
C LYS A 58 4.06 -19.68 -20.05
N THR A 59 3.14 -20.00 -20.96
CA THR A 59 1.86 -19.29 -21.11
C THR A 59 0.97 -19.42 -19.87
N GLU A 60 0.93 -20.60 -19.26
CA GLU A 60 0.16 -20.88 -18.04
C GLU A 60 0.82 -20.22 -16.81
N LEU A 61 2.15 -20.30 -16.70
CA LEU A 61 2.89 -19.63 -15.63
C LEU A 61 2.71 -18.11 -15.67
N ASN A 62 2.79 -17.50 -16.84
CA ASN A 62 2.54 -16.06 -16.97
C ASN A 62 1.08 -15.69 -16.61
N ARG A 63 0.12 -16.58 -16.89
CA ARG A 63 -1.28 -16.37 -16.51
C ARG A 63 -1.44 -16.42 -14.99
N LEU A 64 -0.87 -17.43 -14.33
CA LEU A 64 -0.91 -17.56 -12.87
C LEU A 64 -0.16 -16.41 -12.18
N GLN A 65 1.01 -16.03 -12.70
CA GLN A 65 1.77 -14.88 -12.21
C GLN A 65 0.92 -13.61 -12.27
N LYS A 66 0.23 -13.36 -13.40
CA LYS A 66 -0.66 -12.20 -13.53
C LYS A 66 -1.82 -12.23 -12.52
N THR A 67 -2.44 -13.39 -12.30
CA THR A 67 -3.50 -13.54 -11.29
C THR A 67 -2.95 -13.31 -9.87
N PHE A 68 -1.77 -13.82 -9.55
CA PHE A 68 -1.08 -13.58 -8.28
C PHE A 68 -0.79 -12.08 -8.07
N GLU A 69 -0.23 -11.40 -9.07
CA GLU A 69 0.04 -9.96 -9.02
C GLU A 69 -1.25 -9.15 -8.79
N GLN A 70 -2.36 -9.53 -9.46
CA GLN A 70 -3.67 -8.90 -9.27
C GLN A 70 -4.19 -9.10 -7.83
N GLN A 71 -4.03 -10.30 -7.26
CA GLN A 71 -4.43 -10.60 -5.90
C GLN A 71 -3.57 -9.85 -4.88
N LEU A 72 -2.26 -9.80 -5.09
CA LEU A 72 -1.33 -9.09 -4.21
C LEU A 72 -1.58 -7.58 -4.23
N ALA A 73 -1.84 -7.00 -5.41
CA ALA A 73 -2.27 -5.61 -5.53
C ALA A 73 -3.56 -5.34 -4.74
N ARG A 74 -4.49 -6.30 -4.73
CA ARG A 74 -5.73 -6.21 -3.93
C ARG A 74 -5.44 -6.24 -2.43
N VAL A 75 -4.53 -7.10 -1.97
CA VAL A 75 -4.10 -7.17 -0.57
C VAL A 75 -3.47 -5.85 -0.13
N ILE A 76 -2.56 -5.28 -0.93
CA ILE A 76 -1.95 -3.97 -0.66
C ILE A 76 -3.03 -2.88 -0.53
N ARG A 77 -4.00 -2.89 -1.45
CA ARG A 77 -5.11 -1.94 -1.42
C ARG A 77 -5.97 -2.10 -0.17
N LEU A 78 -6.24 -3.33 0.26
CA LEU A 78 -7.02 -3.62 1.47
C LEU A 78 -6.26 -3.24 2.75
N GLU A 79 -4.96 -3.49 2.82
CA GLU A 79 -4.12 -3.07 3.95
C GLU A 79 -4.13 -1.54 4.08
N ARG A 80 -4.02 -0.81 2.96
CA ARG A 80 -4.19 0.65 2.96
C ARG A 80 -5.60 1.06 3.40
N ALA A 81 -6.64 0.43 2.85
CA ALA A 81 -8.03 0.76 3.16
C ALA A 81 -8.37 0.63 4.65
N LYS A 82 -7.76 -0.35 5.36
CA LYS A 82 -7.91 -0.50 6.81
C LYS A 82 -7.55 0.78 7.59
N SER A 83 -6.47 1.45 7.18
CA SER A 83 -6.03 2.69 7.81
C SER A 83 -6.81 3.93 7.36
N VAL A 84 -7.34 3.90 6.13
CA VAL A 84 -8.05 5.04 5.53
C VAL A 84 -9.38 5.29 6.24
N GLY A 85 -10.11 4.25 6.63
CA GLY A 85 -11.37 4.41 7.37
C GLY A 85 -11.17 5.17 8.68
N ALA A 86 -10.20 4.74 9.50
CA ALA A 86 -9.88 5.41 10.76
C ALA A 86 -9.44 6.86 10.57
N ARG A 87 -8.65 7.14 9.51
CA ARG A 87 -8.22 8.50 9.16
C ARG A 87 -9.39 9.40 8.76
N ILE A 88 -10.30 8.90 7.92
CA ILE A 88 -11.47 9.67 7.48
C ILE A 88 -12.34 10.03 8.69
N VAL A 89 -12.66 9.05 9.55
CA VAL A 89 -13.46 9.30 10.75
C VAL A 89 -12.79 10.35 11.64
N GLY A 90 -11.50 10.17 11.97
CA GLY A 90 -10.76 11.14 12.78
C GLY A 90 -10.73 12.54 12.17
N LEU A 91 -10.51 12.65 10.85
CA LEU A 91 -10.50 13.93 10.15
C LEU A 91 -11.87 14.61 10.18
N THR A 92 -12.95 13.86 9.95
CA THR A 92 -14.31 14.40 9.98
C THR A 92 -14.73 14.85 11.37
N VAL A 93 -14.38 14.09 12.41
CA VAL A 93 -14.66 14.46 13.81
C VAL A 93 -13.87 15.70 14.19
N GLY A 94 -12.57 15.77 13.86
CA GLY A 94 -11.75 16.94 14.15
C GLY A 94 -12.20 18.22 13.42
N ILE A 95 -12.56 18.13 12.14
CA ILE A 95 -13.10 19.27 11.39
C ILE A 95 -14.45 19.71 11.95
N GLY A 96 -15.32 18.76 12.30
CA GLY A 96 -16.60 19.05 12.95
C GLY A 96 -16.41 19.77 14.29
N GLY A 97 -15.54 19.23 15.16
CA GLY A 97 -15.19 19.84 16.44
C GLY A 97 -14.66 21.27 16.31
N ALA A 98 -13.75 21.49 15.36
CA ALA A 98 -13.22 22.82 15.07
C ALA A 98 -14.31 23.81 14.63
N ALA A 99 -15.28 23.37 13.81
CA ALA A 99 -16.41 24.20 13.39
C ALA A 99 -17.34 24.54 14.57
N PHE A 100 -17.62 23.59 15.45
CA PHE A 100 -18.40 23.81 16.67
C PHE A 100 -17.71 24.79 17.63
N MET A 101 -16.39 24.67 17.79
CA MET A 101 -15.58 25.60 18.58
C MET A 101 -15.63 27.01 18.01
N ALA A 102 -15.39 27.18 16.71
CA ALA A 102 -15.49 28.49 16.05
C ALA A 102 -16.89 29.11 16.21
N GLY A 103 -17.94 28.31 16.01
CA GLY A 103 -19.33 28.74 16.19
C GLY A 103 -19.64 29.19 17.62
N SER A 104 -19.06 28.54 18.64
CA SER A 104 -19.24 28.95 20.04
C SER A 104 -18.67 30.35 20.32
N VAL A 105 -17.53 30.68 19.72
CA VAL A 105 -16.87 31.99 19.87
C VAL A 105 -17.68 33.08 19.18
N PHE A 106 -18.15 32.84 17.95
CA PHE A 106 -19.01 33.81 17.25
C PHE A 106 -20.37 34.00 17.94
N ALA A 107 -20.96 32.95 18.51
CA ALA A 107 -22.20 33.05 19.27
C ALA A 107 -22.03 33.90 20.55
N TRP A 108 -20.84 33.84 21.17
CA TRP A 108 -20.50 34.71 22.29
C TRP A 108 -20.42 36.19 21.88
N GLU A 109 -19.75 36.51 20.78
CA GLU A 109 -19.68 37.89 20.26
C GLU A 109 -21.04 38.46 19.87
N ALA A 110 -21.96 37.62 19.41
CA ALA A 110 -23.34 38.00 19.07
C ALA A 110 -24.30 38.08 20.28
N ALA A 111 -23.79 37.98 21.52
CA ALA A 111 -24.58 37.93 22.76
C ALA A 111 -25.59 36.77 22.84
N LEU A 112 -25.42 35.70 22.06
CA LEU A 112 -26.23 34.48 22.07
C LEU A 112 -25.64 33.44 23.05
N ILE A 113 -25.67 33.77 24.34
CA ILE A 113 -24.98 33.02 25.40
C ILE A 113 -25.43 31.55 25.50
N VAL A 114 -26.73 31.27 25.32
CA VAL A 114 -27.24 29.89 25.37
C VAL A 114 -26.71 29.06 24.20
N LEU A 115 -26.59 29.68 23.02
CA LEU A 115 -26.11 29.01 21.81
C LEU A 115 -24.60 28.70 21.90
N SER A 116 -23.81 29.59 22.50
CA SER A 116 -22.37 29.34 22.68
C SER A 116 -22.09 28.16 23.60
N ILE A 117 -22.84 28.01 24.69
CA ILE A 117 -22.71 26.89 25.63
C ILE A 117 -23.08 25.56 24.95
N ILE A 118 -24.18 25.54 24.20
CA ILE A 118 -24.64 24.33 23.49
C ILE A 118 -23.62 23.90 22.43
N LEU A 119 -22.99 24.84 21.72
CA LEU A 119 -21.97 24.53 20.71
C LEU A 119 -20.60 24.16 21.30
N ALA A 120 -20.23 24.70 22.46
CA ALA A 120 -18.94 24.44 23.08
C ALA A 120 -18.79 22.98 23.54
N VAL A 121 -19.86 22.37 24.10
CA VAL A 121 -19.84 20.98 24.60
C VAL A 121 -19.42 19.96 23.52
N PRO A 122 -20.06 19.90 22.34
CA PRO A 122 -19.62 19.00 21.26
C PRO A 122 -18.27 19.43 20.66
N GLY A 123 -17.92 20.72 20.68
CA GLY A 123 -16.62 21.21 20.23
C GLY A 123 -15.44 20.72 21.08
N PHE A 124 -15.63 20.55 22.38
CA PHE A 124 -14.62 20.01 23.30
C PHE A 124 -14.58 18.47 23.37
N LEU A 125 -15.68 17.81 23.04
CA LEU A 125 -15.78 16.34 23.04
C LEU A 125 -15.30 15.68 21.74
N ALA A 126 -15.21 16.47 20.66
CA ALA A 126 -14.68 16.05 19.36
C ALA A 126 -13.15 16.03 19.34
#